data_AF-R0AB43-F1
#
_entry.id   AF-R0AB43-F1
#
_cell.length_a   1.000
_cell.length_b   1.000
_cell.length_c   1.000
_cell.angle_alpha   90.00
_cell.angle_beta   90.00
_cell.angle_gamma   90.00
#
_symmetry.space_group_name_H-M   'P 1'
#
loop_
_entity.id
_entity.type
_entity.pdbx_description
1 polymer ?
#
loop_
_entity_poly.entity_id
_entity_poly.type
_entity_poly.pdbx_seq_one_letter_code
_entity_poly.pdbx_strand_id
1 'polypeptide(L)' 'MDYLGLIPLFVLGLAMIIKPEYLWEVEHIFAVDGVGPTGLYLTFIRVSGTFFMICSVAAALYVLLP' A
#
# COMPACT_ATOMS: atom_id res chain seq x y z
N MET A 1 7.59 -20.31 -10.02
CA MET A 1 7.51 -19.93 -8.59
C MET A 1 7.08 -18.46 -8.50
N ASP A 2 5.93 -18.06 -9.07
CA ASP A 2 5.76 -16.65 -9.50
C ASP A 2 4.39 -16.04 -9.16
N TYR A 3 3.71 -16.54 -8.12
CA TYR A 3 2.39 -16.02 -7.71
C TYR A 3 2.34 -15.59 -6.24
N LEU A 4 3.29 -16.07 -5.42
CA LEU A 4 3.36 -15.76 -3.99
C LEU A 4 3.67 -14.27 -3.73
N GLY A 5 4.21 -13.54 -4.69
CA GLY A 5 4.49 -12.10 -4.57
C GLY A 5 3.28 -11.19 -4.79
N LEU A 6 2.23 -11.65 -5.50
CA LEU A 6 1.03 -10.85 -5.76
C LEU A 6 0.12 -10.74 -4.53
N ILE A 7 0.06 -11.82 -3.73
CA ILE A 7 -0.75 -11.89 -2.50
C ILE A 7 -0.32 -10.82 -1.48
N PRO A 8 0.95 -10.71 -1.07
CA PRO A 8 1.38 -9.68 -0.13
C PRO A 8 1.23 -8.28 -0.74
N LEU A 9 1.38 -8.11 -2.06
CA LEU A 9 1.17 -6.82 -2.74
C LEU A 9 -0.28 -6.34 -2.61
N PHE A 10 -1.24 -7.25 -2.81
CA PHE A 10 -2.67 -6.97 -2.67
C PHE A 10 -3.05 -6.67 -1.23
N VAL A 11 -2.56 -7.48 -0.28
CA VAL A 11 -2.80 -7.27 1.16
C VAL A 11 -2.19 -5.94 1.64
N LEU A 12 -1.00 -5.59 1.16
CA LEU A 12 -0.34 -4.32 1.47
C LEU A 12 -1.12 -3.13 0.90
N GLY A 13 -1.56 -3.21 -0.36
CA GLY A 13 -2.41 -2.18 -0.98
C GLY A 13 -3.74 -1.98 -0.24
N LEU A 14 -4.36 -3.07 0.21
CA LEU A 14 -5.58 -3.02 1.02
C LEU A 14 -5.33 -2.37 2.40
N ALA A 15 -4.24 -2.75 3.07
CA ALA A 15 -3.85 -2.19 4.36
C ALA A 15 -3.57 -0.68 4.27
N MET A 16 -2.89 -0.24 3.20
CA MET A 16 -2.61 1.16 2.90
C MET A 16 -3.89 1.99 2.70
N ILE A 17 -4.96 1.41 2.15
CA ILE A 17 -6.24 2.10 1.95
C ILE A 17 -7.07 2.16 3.24
N ILE A 18 -7.17 1.05 3.97
CA ILE A 18 -8.05 0.92 5.16
C ILE A 18 -7.51 1.73 6.35
N LYS A 19 -6.20 1.69 6.59
CA LYS A 19 -5.57 2.30 7.78
C LYS A 19 -4.20 2.91 7.42
N PRO A 20 -4.16 3.99 6.60
CA PRO A 20 -2.91 4.67 6.24
C PRO A 20 -2.17 5.26 7.46
N GLU A 21 -2.90 5.52 8.55
CA GLU A 21 -2.37 6.01 9.84
C GLU A 21 -1.40 5.03 10.50
N TYR A 22 -1.62 3.71 10.36
CA TYR A 22 -0.73 2.69 10.94
C TYR A 22 0.62 2.64 10.21
N LEU A 23 0.63 2.88 8.89
CA LEU A 23 1.88 2.97 8.13
C LEU A 23 2.67 4.21 8.51
N TRP A 24 1.99 5.33 8.74
CA TRP A 24 2.62 6.54 9.27
C TRP A 24 3.31 6.26 10.61
N GLU A 25 2.60 5.62 11.54
CA GLU A 25 3.13 5.28 12.86
C GLU A 25 4.38 4.41 12.74
N VAL A 26 4.36 3.36 11.90
CA VAL A 26 5.52 2.48 11.67
C VAL A 26 6.71 3.20 11.04
N GLU A 27 6.48 4.08 10.07
CA GLU A 27 7.54 4.84 9.39
C GLU A 27 8.12 5.94 10.30
N HIS A 28 7.29 6.51 11.17
CA HIS A 28 7.67 7.55 12.11
C HIS A 28 8.08 7.04 13.50
N ILE A 29 8.20 5.72 13.73
CA ILE A 29 8.78 5.15 14.98
C ILE A 29 10.20 5.70 15.26
N PHE A 30 10.94 6.09 14.21
CA PHE A 30 12.28 6.66 14.33
C PHE A 30 12.34 8.19 14.16
N ALA A 31 11.20 8.85 13.94
CA ALA A 31 11.13 10.30 13.82
C ALA A 31 10.84 10.93 15.19
N VAL A 32 11.69 11.89 15.60
CA VAL A 32 11.55 12.63 16.87
C VAL A 32 10.18 13.32 16.95
N ASP A 33 9.55 13.17 18.12
CA ASP A 33 8.15 13.43 18.44
C ASP A 33 7.57 14.77 17.92
N GLY A 34 6.31 14.71 17.45
CA GLY A 34 5.36 15.81 17.62
C GLY A 34 4.55 16.25 16.40
N VAL A 35 4.84 15.76 15.20
CA VAL A 35 4.08 16.15 13.99
C VAL A 35 3.13 15.01 13.62
N GLY A 36 1.83 15.24 13.81
CA GLY A 36 0.79 14.31 13.38
C GLY A 36 0.84 14.03 11.86
N PRO A 37 0.12 13.01 11.37
CA PRO A 37 0.17 12.62 9.96
C PRO A 37 -0.16 13.80 9.05
N THR A 38 0.83 14.24 8.25
CA THR A 38 0.64 15.32 7.29
C THR A 38 -0.40 14.87 6.25
N GLY A 39 -1.38 15.73 5.94
CA GLY A 39 -2.44 15.39 4.98
C GLY A 39 -1.90 14.90 3.62
N LEU A 40 -0.75 15.44 3.18
CA LEU A 40 -0.06 15.01 1.97
C LEU A 40 0.45 13.56 2.05
N TYR A 41 0.96 13.12 3.20
CA TYR A 41 1.41 11.74 3.39
C TYR A 41 0.25 10.76 3.34
N LEU A 42 -0.86 11.07 4.04
CA LEU A 42 -2.06 10.23 4.00
C LEU A 42 -2.62 10.10 2.58
N THR A 43 -2.61 11.19 1.81
CA THR A 43 -2.98 11.13 0.39
C THR A 43 -1.99 10.31 -0.43
N PHE A 44 -0.68 10.42 -0.18
CA PHE A 44 0.35 9.69 -0.91
C PHE A 44 0.25 8.18 -0.66
N ILE A 45 0.03 7.76 0.58
CA ILE A 45 -0.18 6.34 0.96
C ILE A 45 -1.46 5.78 0.34
N ARG A 46 -2.56 6.56 0.31
CA ARG A 46 -3.79 6.11 -0.35
C ARG A 46 -3.62 5.99 -1.86
N VAL A 47 -2.93 6.94 -2.48
CA VAL A 47 -2.65 6.93 -3.93
C VAL A 47 -1.73 5.76 -4.29
N SER A 48 -0.65 5.54 -3.53
CA SER A 48 0.25 4.41 -3.76
C SER A 48 -0.43 3.07 -3.50
N GLY A 49 -1.23 2.93 -2.44
CA GLY A 49 -2.03 1.72 -2.17
C GLY A 49 -3.03 1.41 -3.29
N THR A 50 -3.67 2.45 -3.85
CA THR A 50 -4.57 2.31 -5.02
C THR A 50 -3.79 1.88 -6.26
N PHE A 51 -2.60 2.43 -6.48
CA PHE A 51 -1.73 2.05 -7.59
C PHE A 51 -1.29 0.58 -7.48
N PHE A 52 -0.89 0.13 -6.29
CA PHE A 52 -0.54 -1.27 -6.03
C PHE A 52 -1.72 -2.23 -6.25
N MET A 53 -2.93 -1.83 -5.86
CA MET A 53 -4.16 -2.57 -6.15
C MET A 53 -4.38 -2.74 -7.66
N ILE A 54 -4.32 -1.64 -8.42
CA ILE A 54 -4.52 -1.68 -9.89
C ILE A 54 -3.46 -2.57 -10.56
N CYS A 55 -2.19 -2.43 -10.19
CA CYS A 55 -1.12 -3.27 -10.71
C CYS A 55 -1.33 -4.76 -10.40
N SER A 56 -1.79 -5.08 -9.18
CA SER A 56 -2.04 -6.47 -8.79
C SER A 56 -3.18 -7.10 -9.59
N VAL A 57 -4.27 -6.35 -9.85
CA VAL A 57 -5.40 -6.81 -10.66
C VAL A 57 -5.01 -6.94 -12.12
N ALA A 58 -4.26 -5.97 -12.67
CA ALA A 58 -3.76 -6.01 -14.04
C ALA A 58 -2.83 -7.21 -14.27
N ALA A 59 -1.92 -7.48 -13.32
CA ALA A 59 -1.05 -8.65 -13.36
C ALA A 59 -1.86 -9.96 -13.27
N ALA A 60 -2.87 -10.03 -12.40
CA ALA A 60 -3.74 -11.19 -12.30
C ALA A 60 -4.53 -11.44 -13.60
N LEU A 61 -5.06 -10.39 -14.23
CA LEU A 61 -5.75 -10.49 -15.52
C LEU A 61 -4.82 -10.93 -16.65
N TYR A 62 -3.60 -10.38 -16.72
CA TYR A 62 -2.61 -10.77 -17.72
C TYR A 62 -2.20 -12.25 -17.59
N VAL A 63 -2.19 -12.78 -16.37
CA VAL A 63 -1.91 -14.20 -16.12
C VAL A 63 -3.12 -15.09 -16.43
N LEU A 64 -4.34 -14.61 -16.16
CA LEU A 64 -5.57 -15.38 -16.39
C LEU A 64 -5.95 -15.45 -17.88
N LEU A 65 -5.57 -14.44 -18.67
CA LEU A 65 -5.84 -14.34 -20.09
C LEU A 65 -4.53 -14.60 -20.88
N PRO A 66 -4.19 -15.87 -21.20
CA PRO A 66 -3.00 -16.20 -21.97
C PRO A 66 -3.06 -15.69 -23.42
#